data_AF-A0A950YH35-F1
#
_entry.id   AF-A0A950YH35-F1
#
_cell.length_a   1.000
_cell.length_b   1.000
_cell.length_c   1.000
_cell.angle_alpha   90.00
_cell.angle_beta   90.00
_cell.angle_gamma   90.00
#
_symmetry.space_group_name_H-M   'P 1'
#
loop_
_entity.id
_entity.type
_entity.pdbx_description
1 polymer ?
#
loop_
_entity_poly.entity_id
_entity_poly.type
_entity_poly.pdbx_seq_one_letter_code
_entity_poly.pdbx_strand_id
1 'polypeptide(L)'
;MRRLSMLTAALGAAALILAGGGAYALASASSGTITVCVKHGDGSLYKAGKCARHDKQLSWNKQGVPGATGPQGPQGPQGVQGPAGPFPPTLPSGKTLRGVFLSEGNAAAANANAGDNISFGWTLSAKPTQHFIKVGAPVPAGCSGTPQAPGANPGNLCVFEVENSNINDTVSEVWSPPADSANAAEAYGAAVYTRSTAAGGFEFGGSWAVTAP
;
A
#
# COMPACT_ATOMS: atom_id res chain seq x y z
N MET A 1 30.58 64.65 -29.02
CA MET A 1 30.78 64.99 -27.59
C MET A 1 29.86 64.06 -26.80
N ARG A 2 30.24 63.15 -25.90
CA ARG A 2 31.43 62.92 -25.04
C ARG A 2 31.64 61.40 -24.93
N ARG A 3 32.90 61.01 -24.69
CA ARG A 3 33.44 59.65 -24.57
C ARG A 3 33.24 59.08 -23.16
N LEU A 4 33.04 57.77 -23.05
CA LEU A 4 33.49 56.85 -21.97
C LEU A 4 33.45 55.43 -22.59
N SER A 5 34.53 54.74 -23.00
CA SER A 5 35.69 54.19 -22.27
C SER A 5 35.27 53.41 -21.00
N MET A 6 35.68 52.17 -20.70
CA MET A 6 36.43 51.08 -21.35
C MET A 6 36.56 49.95 -20.30
N LEU A 7 36.79 48.70 -20.72
CA LEU A 7 37.44 47.57 -19.99
C LEU A 7 36.63 46.82 -18.91
N THR A 8 36.33 45.53 -19.07
CA THR A 8 37.15 44.35 -18.66
C THR A 8 36.26 43.09 -18.88
N ALA A 9 36.69 41.84 -19.06
CA ALA A 9 37.91 41.14 -19.41
C ALA A 9 37.46 39.71 -19.82
N ALA A 10 38.26 39.01 -20.61
CA ALA A 10 37.88 37.82 -21.38
C ALA A 10 38.12 36.47 -20.66
N LEU A 11 37.58 35.41 -21.29
CA LEU A 11 38.07 34.02 -21.38
C LEU A 11 37.75 33.00 -20.26
N GLY A 12 37.20 31.85 -20.68
CA GLY A 12 37.37 30.57 -19.98
C GLY A 12 36.26 29.53 -20.20
N ALA A 13 36.29 28.79 -21.31
CA ALA A 13 35.46 27.61 -21.55
C ALA A 13 36.12 26.34 -20.99
N ALA A 14 35.34 25.44 -20.36
CA ALA A 14 35.66 24.00 -20.26
C ALA A 14 34.38 23.19 -19.98
N ALA A 15 33.83 22.56 -21.02
CA ALA A 15 32.78 21.56 -20.91
C ALA A 15 33.40 20.21 -20.49
N LEU A 16 32.89 19.62 -19.41
CA LEU A 16 33.27 18.31 -18.90
C LEU A 16 32.72 17.20 -19.81
N ILE A 17 33.60 16.56 -20.59
CA ILE A 17 33.34 15.32 -21.32
C ILE A 17 33.99 14.17 -20.56
N LEU A 18 33.20 13.34 -19.87
CA LEU A 18 33.62 12.00 -19.43
C LEU A 18 32.43 11.05 -19.56
N ALA A 19 32.14 10.63 -20.79
CA ALA A 19 31.30 9.48 -21.07
C ALA A 19 32.11 8.46 -21.88
N GLY A 20 32.34 7.30 -21.27
CA GLY A 20 32.60 6.03 -21.95
C GLY A 20 33.98 5.85 -22.59
N GLY A 21 34.88 5.15 -21.89
CA GLY A 21 36.06 4.55 -22.50
C GLY A 21 35.67 3.46 -23.49
N GLY A 22 35.48 3.82 -24.76
CA GLY A 22 35.53 2.90 -25.89
C GLY A 22 36.95 2.85 -26.43
N ALA A 23 37.61 1.70 -26.34
CA ALA A 23 38.84 1.47 -27.06
C ALA A 23 38.53 1.43 -28.56
N TYR A 24 38.71 2.54 -29.27
CA TYR A 24 38.65 2.57 -30.73
C TYR A 24 39.95 1.97 -31.26
N ALA A 25 39.95 0.66 -31.54
CA ALA A 25 40.96 0.08 -32.41
C ALA A 25 40.69 0.59 -33.84
N LEU A 26 41.38 1.65 -34.27
CA LEU A 26 41.41 2.05 -35.68
C LEU A 26 42.28 1.04 -36.43
N ALA A 27 41.69 -0.09 -36.79
CA ALA A 27 42.30 -0.98 -37.77
C ALA A 27 42.23 -0.28 -39.14
N SER A 28 43.38 0.13 -39.68
CA SER A 28 43.51 0.50 -41.10
C SER A 28 43.23 -0.74 -41.96
N ALA A 29 41.95 -0.97 -42.23
CA ALA A 29 41.50 -2.04 -43.10
C ALA A 29 41.73 -1.64 -44.56
N SER A 30 42.71 -2.25 -45.24
CA SER A 30 42.76 -2.18 -46.70
C SER A 30 41.52 -2.89 -47.26
N SER A 31 40.57 -2.15 -47.84
CA SER A 31 39.31 -2.64 -48.41
C SER A 31 39.50 -3.42 -49.73
N GLY A 32 40.49 -4.29 -49.79
CA GLY A 32 40.81 -5.08 -50.98
C GLY A 32 39.97 -6.35 -51.07
N THR A 33 39.53 -6.69 -52.28
CA THR A 33 39.10 -8.04 -52.63
C THR A 33 40.30 -8.85 -53.15
N ILE A 34 40.29 -10.15 -52.91
CA ILE A 34 41.18 -11.13 -53.51
C ILE A 34 40.42 -11.75 -54.66
N THR A 35 40.87 -11.50 -55.89
CA THR A 35 40.31 -12.12 -57.09
C THR A 35 41.32 -13.10 -57.67
N VAL A 36 40.87 -14.33 -57.87
CA VAL A 36 41.64 -15.44 -58.43
C VAL A 36 40.82 -16.19 -59.47
N CYS A 37 41.49 -16.97 -60.29
CA CYS A 37 40.88 -17.91 -61.22
C CYS A 37 40.94 -19.32 -60.65
N VAL A 38 39.86 -20.06 -60.82
CA VAL A 38 39.67 -21.46 -60.42
C VAL A 38 39.76 -22.30 -61.70
N LYS A 39 40.80 -23.14 -61.78
CA LYS A 39 41.08 -23.94 -62.97
C LYS A 39 40.03 -25.03 -63.20
N HIS A 40 39.55 -25.15 -64.43
CA HIS A 40 38.57 -26.15 -64.84
C HIS A 40 39.21 -27.52 -64.98
N GLY A 41 39.02 -28.36 -63.96
CA GLY A 41 39.50 -29.74 -63.92
C GLY A 41 39.90 -30.13 -62.49
N ASP A 42 40.95 -29.49 -61.98
CA ASP A 42 41.51 -29.78 -60.66
C ASP A 42 41.10 -28.78 -59.55
N GLY A 43 40.46 -27.66 -59.92
CA GLY A 43 40.01 -26.64 -58.97
C GLY A 43 41.14 -25.80 -58.36
N SER A 44 42.37 -25.90 -58.86
CA SER A 44 43.49 -25.10 -58.38
C SER A 44 43.24 -23.60 -58.58
N LEU A 45 43.72 -22.80 -57.61
CA LEU A 45 43.59 -21.35 -57.64
C LEU A 45 44.86 -20.71 -58.18
N TYR A 46 44.73 -19.79 -59.12
CA TYR A 46 45.85 -19.01 -59.64
C TYR A 46 45.46 -17.55 -59.91
N LYS A 47 46.45 -16.66 -59.98
CA LYS A 47 46.24 -15.24 -60.25
C LYS A 47 46.60 -14.92 -61.69
N ALA A 48 45.65 -14.36 -62.45
CA ALA A 48 45.86 -13.90 -63.81
C ALA A 48 45.03 -12.63 -64.09
N GLY A 49 45.43 -11.84 -65.10
CA GLY A 49 44.67 -10.65 -65.52
C GLY A 49 43.34 -11.02 -66.20
N LYS A 50 43.27 -12.19 -66.84
CA LYS A 50 42.04 -12.81 -67.33
C LYS A 50 42.13 -14.32 -67.08
N CYS A 51 41.04 -14.94 -66.65
CA CYS A 51 41.00 -16.39 -66.48
C CYS A 51 41.11 -17.10 -67.84
N ALA A 52 41.78 -18.25 -67.84
CA ALA A 52 41.86 -19.09 -69.03
C ALA A 52 40.47 -19.58 -69.46
N ARG A 53 40.37 -20.03 -70.71
CA ARG A 53 39.11 -20.52 -71.27
C ARG A 53 38.59 -21.71 -70.44
N HIS A 54 37.32 -21.62 -70.02
CA HIS A 54 36.61 -22.56 -69.14
C HIS A 54 36.88 -22.44 -67.63
N ASP A 55 37.84 -21.62 -67.21
CA ASP A 55 38.08 -21.38 -65.79
C ASP A 55 37.07 -20.39 -65.21
N LYS A 56 36.85 -20.47 -63.90
CA LYS A 56 35.89 -19.62 -63.19
C LYS A 56 36.62 -18.58 -62.36
N GLN A 57 36.15 -17.34 -62.37
CA GLN A 57 36.67 -16.32 -61.46
C GLN A 57 36.01 -16.46 -60.08
N LEU A 58 36.83 -16.41 -59.04
CA LEU A 58 36.38 -16.37 -57.65
C LEU A 58 36.95 -15.11 -56.97
N SER A 59 36.12 -14.40 -56.22
CA SER A 59 36.54 -13.22 -55.48
C SER A 59 35.99 -13.23 -54.07
N TRP A 60 36.81 -12.86 -53.08
CA TRP A 60 36.38 -12.70 -51.69
C TRP A 60 37.07 -11.52 -51.01
N ASN A 61 36.52 -11.05 -49.90
CA ASN A 61 37.07 -9.92 -49.15
C ASN A 61 38.34 -10.35 -48.39
N LYS A 62 39.36 -9.49 -48.32
CA LYS A 62 40.56 -9.74 -47.50
C LYS A 62 40.26 -9.81 -46.00
N GLN A 63 39.25 -9.07 -45.54
CA GLN A 63 38.83 -9.04 -44.14
C GLN A 63 37.43 -9.66 -44.02
N GLY A 64 37.24 -10.49 -42.99
CA GLY A 64 35.93 -10.99 -42.62
C GLY A 64 35.00 -9.84 -42.19
N VAL A 65 33.69 -10.04 -42.33
CA VAL A 65 32.71 -9.10 -41.77
C VAL A 65 32.90 -9.01 -40.25
N PRO A 66 32.80 -7.82 -39.63
CA PRO A 66 32.74 -7.71 -38.18
C PRO A 66 31.67 -8.65 -37.62
N GLY A 67 31.95 -9.29 -36.48
CA GLY A 67 30.97 -10.13 -35.79
C GLY A 67 29.72 -9.32 -35.43
N ALA A 68 28.57 -10.00 -35.37
CA ALA A 68 27.35 -9.37 -34.89
C ALA A 68 27.56 -8.85 -33.46
N THR A 69 26.97 -7.69 -33.15
CA THR A 69 26.89 -7.21 -31.77
C THR A 69 26.26 -8.29 -30.90
N GLY A 70 26.82 -8.52 -29.71
CA GLY A 70 26.26 -9.49 -28.77
C GLY A 70 24.82 -9.16 -28.38
N PRO A 71 24.05 -10.13 -27.89
CA PRO A 71 22.70 -9.87 -27.40
C PRO A 71 22.74 -8.86 -26.25
N GLN A 72 21.65 -8.11 -26.08
CA GLN A 72 21.45 -7.28 -24.90
C GLN A 72 21.53 -8.16 -23.63
N GLY A 73 22.16 -7.64 -22.57
CA GLY A 73 22.20 -8.31 -21.27
C GLY A 73 20.78 -8.50 -20.69
N PRO A 74 20.61 -9.44 -19.74
CA PRO A 74 19.33 -9.63 -19.07
C PRO A 74 18.89 -8.33 -18.36
N GLN A 75 17.59 -8.14 -18.23
CA GLN A 75 17.05 -7.07 -17.39
C GLN A 75 17.55 -7.25 -15.95
N GLY A 76 17.87 -6.14 -15.28
CA GLY A 76 18.22 -6.15 -13.86
C GLY A 76 17.08 -6.69 -12.98
N PRO A 77 17.37 -7.16 -11.76
CA PRO A 77 16.34 -7.60 -10.84
C PRO A 77 15.38 -6.46 -10.51
N GLN A 78 14.14 -6.81 -10.15
CA GLN A 78 13.18 -5.84 -9.62
C GLN A 78 13.74 -5.20 -8.33
N GLY A 79 13.49 -3.91 -8.14
CA GLY A 79 13.84 -3.22 -6.89
C GLY A 79 13.12 -3.83 -5.68
N VAL A 80 13.71 -3.70 -4.49
CA VAL A 80 13.08 -4.10 -3.23
C VAL A 80 11.78 -3.31 -2.99
N GLN A 81 10.77 -3.95 -2.40
CA GLN A 81 9.57 -3.24 -1.95
C GLN A 81 9.95 -2.16 -0.93
N GLY A 82 9.32 -0.99 -1.02
CA GLY A 82 9.50 0.07 -0.03
C GLY A 82 8.99 -0.35 1.37
N PRO A 83 9.40 0.35 2.44
CA PRO A 83 8.90 0.10 3.79
C PRO A 83 7.39 0.33 3.86
N ALA A 84 6.73 -0.31 4.84
CA ALA A 84 5.33 -0.01 5.15
C ALA A 84 5.17 1.46 5.56
N GLY A 85 4.01 2.05 5.23
CA GLY A 85 3.67 3.41 5.66
C GLY A 85 3.48 3.53 7.18
N PRO A 86 3.42 4.75 7.72
CA PRO A 86 3.15 4.96 9.13
C PRO A 86 1.74 4.45 9.51
N PHE A 87 1.58 4.07 10.78
CA PHE A 87 0.27 3.72 11.32
C PHE A 87 -0.63 4.96 11.32
N PRO A 88 -1.87 4.90 10.81
CA PRO A 88 -2.75 6.07 10.76
C PRO A 88 -3.18 6.47 12.19
N PRO A 89 -3.35 7.78 12.46
CA PRO A 89 -3.75 8.25 13.78
C PRO A 89 -5.22 7.98 14.11
N THR A 90 -6.04 7.69 13.10
CA THR A 90 -7.46 7.39 13.22
C THR A 90 -7.85 6.15 12.45
N LEU A 91 -8.96 5.52 12.86
CA LEU A 91 -9.52 4.39 12.13
C LEU A 91 -9.98 4.88 10.74
N PRO A 92 -9.53 4.25 9.64
CA PRO A 92 -9.99 4.63 8.31
C PRO A 92 -11.51 4.51 8.17
N SER A 93 -12.12 5.45 7.43
CA SER A 93 -13.56 5.50 7.18
C SER A 93 -14.13 4.16 6.68
N GLY A 94 -15.31 3.80 7.16
CA GLY A 94 -16.00 2.57 6.80
C GLY A 94 -15.40 1.29 7.40
N LYS A 95 -14.32 1.37 8.18
CA LYS A 95 -13.82 0.22 8.94
C LYS A 95 -14.63 0.03 10.22
N THR A 96 -14.99 -1.23 10.48
CA THR A 96 -15.76 -1.63 11.65
C THR A 96 -14.86 -2.29 12.68
N LEU A 97 -15.00 -1.87 13.93
CA LEU A 97 -14.48 -2.58 15.10
C LEU A 97 -15.63 -3.28 15.82
N ARG A 98 -15.31 -4.38 16.50
CA ARG A 98 -16.26 -5.17 17.27
C ARG A 98 -15.65 -5.58 18.59
N GLY A 99 -16.50 -5.82 19.58
CA GLY A 99 -16.10 -6.37 20.86
C GLY A 99 -17.28 -6.90 21.64
N VAL A 100 -16.98 -7.33 22.86
CA VAL A 100 -17.95 -7.73 23.87
C VAL A 100 -17.80 -6.83 25.10
N PHE A 101 -18.85 -6.81 25.92
CA PHE A 101 -18.82 -6.20 27.25
C PHE A 101 -19.50 -7.17 28.21
N LEU A 102 -19.07 -7.15 29.47
CA LEU A 102 -19.68 -7.96 30.51
C LEU A 102 -19.48 -7.29 31.87
N SER A 103 -20.58 -7.15 32.60
CA SER A 103 -20.60 -6.67 33.98
C SER A 103 -21.36 -7.67 34.83
N GLU A 104 -20.63 -8.35 35.72
CA GLU A 104 -21.17 -9.32 36.66
C GLU A 104 -20.77 -8.94 38.07
N GLY A 105 -21.63 -9.27 39.03
CA GLY A 105 -21.32 -9.00 40.43
C GLY A 105 -22.46 -9.36 41.37
N ASN A 106 -22.35 -8.89 42.61
CA ASN A 106 -23.38 -9.06 43.63
C ASN A 106 -23.77 -7.70 44.20
N ALA A 107 -25.01 -7.28 44.00
CA ALA A 107 -25.54 -6.02 44.47
C ALA A 107 -25.97 -6.14 45.94
N ALA A 108 -25.58 -5.18 46.78
CA ALA A 108 -26.03 -5.13 48.18
C ALA A 108 -27.51 -4.75 48.33
N ALA A 109 -28.05 -4.03 47.34
CA ALA A 109 -29.43 -3.57 47.27
C ALA A 109 -29.80 -3.26 45.81
N ALA A 110 -31.06 -2.89 45.59
CA ALA A 110 -31.48 -2.27 44.33
C ALA A 110 -30.72 -0.96 44.06
N ASN A 111 -30.65 -0.55 42.80
CA ASN A 111 -29.97 0.65 42.32
C ASN A 111 -28.45 0.65 42.47
N ALA A 112 -27.82 -0.49 42.73
CA ALA A 112 -26.36 -0.58 42.64
C ALA A 112 -25.93 -0.41 41.18
N ASN A 113 -24.90 0.39 40.94
CA ASN A 113 -24.40 0.63 39.59
C ASN A 113 -23.79 -0.64 39.00
N ALA A 114 -24.10 -0.92 37.74
CA ALA A 114 -23.48 -1.97 36.93
C ALA A 114 -23.10 -1.37 35.57
N GLY A 115 -22.01 -1.85 34.99
CA GLY A 115 -21.50 -1.30 33.74
C GLY A 115 -20.10 -1.80 33.41
N ASP A 116 -19.69 -1.50 32.19
CA ASP A 116 -18.38 -1.89 31.62
C ASP A 116 -17.95 -0.81 30.62
N ASN A 117 -16.65 -0.74 30.34
CA ASN A 117 -16.09 0.21 29.39
C ASN A 117 -15.99 -0.40 27.98
N ILE A 118 -16.36 0.38 26.98
CA ILE A 118 -16.10 0.07 25.57
C ILE A 118 -14.93 0.92 25.11
N SER A 119 -13.77 0.29 24.90
CA SER A 119 -12.61 0.96 24.29
C SER A 119 -12.46 0.53 22.84
N PHE A 120 -12.37 1.50 21.92
CA PHE A 120 -12.22 1.19 20.50
C PHE A 120 -10.78 0.77 20.15
N GLY A 121 -9.78 1.16 20.96
CA GLY A 121 -8.37 0.97 20.62
C GLY A 121 -7.90 1.81 19.43
N TRP A 122 -8.80 2.61 18.86
CA TRP A 122 -8.59 3.56 17.78
C TRP A 122 -9.41 4.82 18.05
N THR A 123 -8.92 5.96 17.58
CA THR A 123 -9.70 7.20 17.56
C THR A 123 -10.45 7.32 16.23
N LEU A 124 -11.75 7.59 16.28
CA LEU A 124 -12.57 7.92 15.12
C LEU A 124 -12.40 9.40 14.76
N SER A 125 -12.71 9.76 13.51
CA SER A 125 -12.67 11.16 13.07
C SER A 125 -13.79 12.03 13.66
N ALA A 126 -14.86 11.41 14.18
CA ALA A 126 -15.95 12.07 14.90
C ALA A 126 -16.59 11.13 15.93
N LYS A 127 -17.32 11.69 16.91
CA LYS A 127 -18.10 10.89 17.87
C LYS A 127 -19.20 10.11 17.12
N PRO A 128 -19.36 8.79 17.36
CA PRO A 128 -20.41 8.02 16.71
C PRO A 128 -21.77 8.29 17.35
N THR A 129 -22.84 8.16 16.57
CA THR A 129 -24.20 8.06 17.13
C THR A 129 -24.34 6.70 17.81
N GLN A 130 -24.64 6.71 19.10
CA GLN A 130 -24.79 5.48 19.88
C GLN A 130 -26.21 4.92 19.80
N HIS A 131 -26.32 3.60 19.85
CA HIS A 131 -27.57 2.86 19.97
C HIS A 131 -27.39 1.74 20.99
N PHE A 132 -28.20 1.75 22.05
CA PHE A 132 -28.32 0.62 22.96
C PHE A 132 -29.53 -0.23 22.58
N ILE A 133 -29.29 -1.47 22.16
CA ILE A 133 -30.29 -2.40 21.62
C ILE A 133 -30.53 -3.48 22.68
N LYS A 134 -31.63 -3.34 23.39
CA LYS A 134 -32.05 -4.23 24.48
C LYS A 134 -32.42 -5.61 23.97
N VAL A 135 -32.39 -6.61 24.86
CA VAL A 135 -32.78 -7.98 24.50
C VAL A 135 -34.18 -8.00 23.87
N GLY A 136 -34.26 -8.53 22.64
CA GLY A 136 -35.52 -8.65 21.89
C GLY A 136 -36.03 -7.35 21.21
N ALA A 137 -35.34 -6.22 21.39
CA ALA A 137 -35.68 -4.98 20.70
C ALA A 137 -35.34 -5.06 19.20
N PRO A 138 -36.10 -4.37 18.32
CA PRO A 138 -35.76 -4.29 16.91
C PRO A 138 -34.45 -3.51 16.71
N VAL A 139 -33.66 -3.91 15.72
CA VAL A 139 -32.43 -3.22 15.36
C VAL A 139 -32.76 -1.87 14.71
N PRO A 140 -32.30 -0.73 15.26
CA PRO A 140 -32.64 0.59 14.76
C PRO A 140 -31.87 0.95 13.48
N ALA A 141 -32.31 2.02 12.81
CA ALA A 141 -31.59 2.58 11.67
C ALA A 141 -30.18 3.02 12.09
N GLY A 142 -29.17 2.65 11.29
CA GLY A 142 -27.76 2.85 11.64
C GLY A 142 -27.08 1.59 12.18
N CYS A 143 -27.86 0.59 12.61
CA CYS A 143 -27.37 -0.69 13.07
C CYS A 143 -27.81 -1.84 12.14
N SER A 144 -27.09 -2.96 12.20
CA SER A 144 -27.41 -4.16 11.44
C SER A 144 -26.90 -5.42 12.16
N GLY A 145 -27.29 -6.59 11.67
CA GLY A 145 -26.81 -7.86 12.21
C GLY A 145 -27.54 -8.29 13.49
N THR A 146 -26.83 -9.05 14.32
CA THR A 146 -27.35 -9.68 15.55
C THR A 146 -26.34 -9.52 16.69
N PRO A 147 -26.68 -9.83 17.95
CA PRO A 147 -25.68 -9.79 19.01
C PRO A 147 -24.48 -10.74 18.77
N GLN A 148 -24.65 -11.86 18.07
CA GLN A 148 -23.56 -12.78 17.72
C GLN A 148 -22.73 -12.28 16.52
N ALA A 149 -23.29 -11.38 15.72
CA ALA A 149 -22.65 -10.79 14.55
C ALA A 149 -23.01 -9.30 14.46
N PRO A 150 -22.52 -8.46 15.40
CA PRO A 150 -22.96 -7.07 15.50
C PRO A 150 -22.47 -6.27 14.30
N GLY A 151 -23.35 -5.42 13.77
CA GLY A 151 -23.11 -4.55 12.64
C GLY A 151 -23.48 -3.11 12.92
N ALA A 152 -22.70 -2.19 12.37
CA ALA A 152 -22.93 -0.75 12.47
C ALA A 152 -22.65 -0.09 11.11
N ASN A 153 -23.51 0.82 10.70
CA ASN A 153 -23.27 1.67 9.54
C ASN A 153 -22.22 2.75 9.91
N PRO A 154 -21.50 3.33 8.92
CA PRO A 154 -20.54 4.41 9.18
C PRO A 154 -21.10 5.50 10.10
N GLY A 155 -20.32 5.89 11.11
CA GLY A 155 -20.68 6.89 12.11
C GLY A 155 -21.58 6.39 13.24
N ASN A 156 -21.87 5.08 13.34
CA ASN A 156 -22.72 4.52 14.39
C ASN A 156 -21.92 3.59 15.31
N LEU A 157 -22.28 3.60 16.60
CA LEU A 157 -21.94 2.60 17.61
C LEU A 157 -23.23 1.85 17.95
N CYS A 158 -23.24 0.55 17.74
CA CYS A 158 -24.39 -0.32 18.00
C CYS A 158 -24.01 -1.31 19.08
N VAL A 159 -24.65 -1.20 20.24
CA VAL A 159 -24.45 -2.05 21.42
C VAL A 159 -25.65 -2.98 21.53
N PHE A 160 -25.41 -4.28 21.47
CA PHE A 160 -26.42 -5.33 21.54
C PHE A 160 -26.35 -6.00 22.90
N GLU A 161 -27.40 -5.84 23.70
CA GLU A 161 -27.57 -6.57 24.95
C GLU A 161 -27.97 -8.02 24.67
N VAL A 162 -27.38 -8.94 25.42
CA VAL A 162 -27.65 -10.39 25.34
C VAL A 162 -28.17 -10.92 26.68
N GLU A 163 -27.64 -10.41 27.79
CA GLU A 163 -27.96 -10.84 29.15
C GLU A 163 -28.26 -9.63 30.04
N ASN A 164 -29.34 -9.72 30.84
CA ASN A 164 -29.79 -8.63 31.72
C ASN A 164 -30.46 -9.13 33.02
N SER A 165 -29.80 -10.05 33.71
CA SER A 165 -30.30 -10.66 34.95
C SER A 165 -30.13 -9.73 36.16
N ASN A 166 -31.22 -9.52 36.92
CA ASN A 166 -31.27 -8.57 38.04
C ASN A 166 -30.88 -7.14 37.64
N ILE A 167 -31.15 -6.74 36.39
CA ILE A 167 -30.84 -5.44 35.83
C ILE A 167 -32.11 -4.63 35.56
N ASN A 168 -32.05 -3.33 35.86
CA ASN A 168 -33.10 -2.39 35.50
C ASN A 168 -32.88 -1.92 34.06
N ASP A 169 -33.41 -2.70 33.14
CA ASP A 169 -33.27 -2.44 31.71
C ASP A 169 -33.88 -1.10 31.25
N THR A 170 -34.73 -0.45 32.05
CA THR A 170 -35.26 0.89 31.71
C THR A 170 -34.18 1.98 31.72
N VAL A 171 -33.08 1.76 32.44
CA VAL A 171 -31.95 2.70 32.54
C VAL A 171 -30.67 2.17 31.89
N SER A 172 -30.73 1.03 31.19
CA SER A 172 -29.60 0.54 30.40
C SER A 172 -29.32 1.46 29.22
N GLU A 173 -28.08 1.95 29.12
CA GLU A 173 -27.69 2.93 28.12
C GLU A 173 -26.20 2.88 27.77
N VAL A 174 -25.85 3.53 26.66
CA VAL A 174 -24.46 3.93 26.40
C VAL A 174 -24.19 5.25 27.12
N TRP A 175 -23.14 5.29 27.92
CA TRP A 175 -22.75 6.42 28.76
C TRP A 175 -21.38 6.96 28.32
N SER A 176 -21.17 8.26 28.40
CA SER A 176 -19.85 8.89 28.25
C SER A 176 -19.31 9.29 29.62
N PRO A 177 -18.36 8.53 30.21
CA PRO A 177 -17.70 8.96 31.44
C PRO A 177 -16.96 10.30 31.31
N PRO A 178 -16.23 10.59 30.21
CA PRO A 178 -15.56 11.89 30.05
C PRO A 178 -16.52 13.09 29.97
N ALA A 179 -17.71 12.90 29.39
CA ALA A 179 -18.70 13.95 29.26
C ALA A 179 -19.78 13.91 30.36
N ASP A 180 -19.68 12.96 31.29
CA ASP A 180 -20.66 12.71 32.37
C ASP A 180 -22.11 12.75 31.87
N SER A 181 -22.39 12.05 30.76
CA SER A 181 -23.68 12.13 30.08
C SER A 181 -24.20 10.79 29.58
N ALA A 182 -25.50 10.63 29.76
CA ALA A 182 -26.33 9.57 29.23
C ALA A 182 -26.42 9.64 27.70
N ASN A 183 -26.60 8.49 27.07
CA ASN A 183 -26.84 8.36 25.64
C ASN A 183 -25.74 8.99 24.77
N ALA A 184 -24.50 8.93 25.24
CA ALA A 184 -23.34 9.58 24.62
C ALA A 184 -22.15 8.62 24.48
N ALA A 185 -21.38 8.80 23.41
CA ALA A 185 -20.12 8.10 23.16
C ALA A 185 -19.04 9.09 22.75
N GLU A 186 -17.78 8.78 23.06
CA GLU A 186 -16.63 9.52 22.58
C GLU A 186 -16.07 8.91 21.29
N ALA A 187 -15.21 9.66 20.60
CA ALA A 187 -14.57 9.19 19.37
C ALA A 187 -13.59 8.02 19.62
N TYR A 188 -13.22 7.72 20.86
CA TYR A 188 -12.25 6.69 21.23
C TYR A 188 -12.84 5.58 22.11
N GLY A 189 -14.11 5.70 22.51
CA GLY A 189 -14.78 4.73 23.37
C GLY A 189 -16.06 5.26 24.00
N ALA A 190 -16.67 4.43 24.82
CA ALA A 190 -17.85 4.74 25.62
C ALA A 190 -17.87 3.84 26.85
N ALA A 191 -18.96 3.85 27.61
CA ALA A 191 -19.30 2.83 28.59
C ALA A 191 -20.72 2.32 28.31
N VAL A 192 -21.01 1.13 28.82
CA VAL A 192 -22.38 0.67 29.03
C VAL A 192 -22.70 0.81 30.51
N TYR A 193 -23.90 1.27 30.82
CA TYR A 193 -24.28 1.57 32.20
C TYR A 193 -25.72 1.13 32.45
N THR A 194 -25.95 0.60 33.65
CA THR A 194 -27.27 0.21 34.14
C THR A 194 -27.25 0.11 35.67
N ARG A 195 -28.32 -0.41 36.28
CA ARG A 195 -28.44 -0.59 37.73
C ARG A 195 -29.09 -1.91 38.10
N SER A 196 -28.79 -2.44 39.28
CA SER A 196 -29.47 -3.63 39.81
C SER A 196 -30.94 -3.36 40.17
N THR A 197 -31.81 -4.37 40.04
CA THR A 197 -33.21 -4.28 40.50
C THR A 197 -33.40 -4.66 41.97
N ALA A 198 -32.51 -5.48 42.52
CA ALA A 198 -32.56 -5.97 43.89
C ALA A 198 -31.15 -6.34 44.40
N ALA A 199 -31.06 -6.69 45.68
CA ALA A 199 -29.85 -7.34 46.21
C ALA A 199 -29.66 -8.73 45.59
N GLY A 200 -28.41 -9.16 45.42
CA GLY A 200 -28.05 -10.45 44.84
C GLY A 200 -27.20 -10.35 43.58
N GLY A 201 -26.91 -11.51 42.98
CA GLY A 201 -26.15 -11.60 41.74
C GLY A 201 -26.80 -10.79 40.60
N PHE A 202 -25.99 -10.13 39.78
CA PHE A 202 -26.43 -9.49 38.55
C PHE A 202 -25.49 -9.84 37.41
N GLU A 203 -26.03 -9.83 36.19
CA GLU A 203 -25.29 -10.07 34.96
C GLU A 203 -25.85 -9.18 33.86
N PHE A 204 -24.96 -8.43 33.22
CA PHE A 204 -25.24 -7.46 32.17
C PHE A 204 -24.18 -7.58 31.09
N GLY A 205 -24.55 -8.10 29.92
CA GLY A 205 -23.55 -8.51 28.94
C GLY A 205 -24.06 -8.45 27.52
N GLY A 206 -23.12 -8.40 26.59
CA GLY A 206 -23.44 -8.37 25.17
C GLY A 206 -22.26 -8.07 24.27
N SER A 207 -22.58 -7.59 23.07
CA SER A 207 -21.60 -7.27 22.05
C SER A 207 -21.80 -5.87 21.49
N TRP A 208 -20.80 -5.37 20.78
CA TRP A 208 -20.89 -4.08 20.13
C TRP A 208 -20.15 -4.07 18.80
N ALA A 209 -20.59 -3.18 17.92
CA ALA A 209 -19.89 -2.81 16.70
C ALA A 209 -19.87 -1.29 16.54
N VAL A 210 -18.77 -0.73 16.06
CA VAL A 210 -18.67 0.68 15.68
C VAL A 210 -17.98 0.80 14.34
N THR A 211 -18.50 1.65 13.46
CA THR A 211 -17.90 1.88 12.14
C THR A 211 -17.48 3.33 11.99
N ALA A 212 -16.22 3.55 11.60
CA ALA A 212 -15.71 4.91 11.36
C ALA A 212 -16.56 5.64 10.31
N PRO A 213 -16.92 6.92 10.55
CA PRO A 213 -17.71 7.71 9.60
C PRO A 213 -16.95 8.00 8.31
#